data_AF-A0A1F5NVV1-F1
#
_entry.id   AF-A0A1F5NVV1-F1
#
_cell.length_a   1.000
_cell.length_b   1.000
_cell.length_c   1.000
_cell.angle_alpha   90.00
_cell.angle_beta   90.00
_cell.angle_gamma   90.00
#
_symmetry.space_group_name_H-M   'P 1'
#
loop_
_entity.id
_entity.type
_entity.pdbx_description
1 polymer ?
#
loop_
_entity_poly.entity_id
_entity_poly.type
_entity_poly.pdbx_seq_one_letter_code
_entity_poly.pdbx_strand_id
1 'polypeptide(L)'
;MTGHVIIFFEIQEEYNAKVLDFEFLGFRDVHRSHNGKPTHWIALDYKVLIDPEGVKINEPRKFGDLDWFTMDNLPQPVHSQLPEFLEKYQKKL
;
A
#
# COMPACT_ATOMS: atom_id res chain seq x y z
N MET A 1 0.81 -9.64 19.32
CA MET A 1 0.66 -9.74 17.85
C MET A 1 1.56 -8.68 17.24
N THR A 2 2.69 -9.07 16.68
CA THR A 2 3.61 -8.15 16.02
C THR A 2 3.03 -7.75 14.66
N GLY A 3 3.03 -6.46 14.31
CA GLY A 3 2.42 -5.93 13.07
C GLY A 3 2.89 -6.59 11.77
N HIS A 4 4.03 -7.30 11.81
CA HIS A 4 4.58 -8.10 10.71
C HIS A 4 3.63 -9.18 10.16
N VAL A 5 2.72 -9.70 10.98
CA VAL A 5 1.78 -10.74 10.53
C VAL A 5 0.71 -10.14 9.60
N ILE A 6 0.27 -8.91 9.85
CA ILE A 6 -0.88 -8.31 9.17
C ILE A 6 -0.56 -8.02 7.69
N ILE A 7 0.61 -7.45 7.39
CA ILE A 7 0.94 -7.06 6.01
C ILE A 7 0.98 -8.25 5.04
N PHE A 8 1.38 -9.43 5.52
CA PHE A 8 1.42 -10.63 4.68
C PHE A 8 0.01 -11.12 4.36
N PHE A 9 -0.89 -11.05 5.35
CA PHE A 9 -2.29 -11.40 5.15
C PHE A 9 -2.99 -10.42 4.21
N GLU A 10 -2.83 -9.11 4.42
CA GLU A 10 -3.45 -8.07 3.58
C GLU A 10 -3.01 -8.20 2.11
N ILE A 11 -1.70 -8.37 1.86
CA ILE A 11 -1.18 -8.53 0.49
C ILE A 11 -1.72 -9.81 -0.18
N GLN A 12 -1.81 -10.90 0.56
CA GLN A 12 -2.38 -12.15 0.05
C GLN A 12 -3.90 -12.05 -0.16
N GLU A 13 -4.62 -11.39 0.75
CA GLU A 13 -6.08 -11.24 0.73
C GLU A 13 -6.53 -10.32 -0.41
N GLU A 14 -5.83 -9.21 -0.65
CA GLU A 14 -6.21 -8.24 -1.69
C GLU A 14 -5.66 -8.62 -3.08
N TYR A 15 -4.41 -9.08 -3.17
CA TYR A 15 -3.66 -9.20 -4.44
C TYR A 15 -3.21 -10.62 -4.78
N ASN A 16 -3.50 -11.62 -3.94
CA ASN A 16 -2.99 -12.99 -4.09
C ASN A 16 -1.46 -13.11 -4.17
N ALA A 17 -0.73 -12.08 -3.75
CA ALA A 17 0.70 -11.98 -3.98
C ALA A 17 1.49 -12.65 -2.86
N LYS A 18 2.47 -13.48 -3.24
CA LYS A 18 3.38 -14.11 -2.28
C LYS A 18 4.50 -13.14 -1.90
N VAL A 19 4.61 -12.82 -0.61
CA VAL A 19 5.71 -11.99 -0.08
C VAL A 19 7.02 -12.79 -0.05
N LEU A 20 8.08 -12.22 -0.61
CA LEU A 20 9.42 -12.79 -0.66
C LEU A 20 10.36 -12.13 0.35
N ASP A 21 10.27 -10.81 0.52
CA ASP A 21 11.05 -10.04 1.49
C ASP A 21 10.32 -8.74 1.88
N PHE A 22 10.67 -8.13 3.01
CA PHE A 22 10.07 -6.88 3.47
C PHE A 22 11.00 -6.04 4.36
N GLU A 23 10.86 -4.72 4.25
CA GLU A 23 11.60 -3.74 5.05
C GLU A 23 10.63 -2.72 5.64
N PHE A 24 10.73 -2.47 6.95
CA PHE A 24 9.95 -1.40 7.60
C PHE A 24 10.56 -0.03 7.31
N LEU A 25 9.78 0.87 6.74
CA LEU A 25 10.24 2.22 6.37
C LEU A 25 9.97 3.25 7.47
N GLY A 26 8.86 3.10 8.20
CA GLY A 26 8.41 3.99 9.26
C GLY A 26 6.90 4.04 9.35
N PHE A 27 6.35 5.14 9.90
CA PHE A 27 4.90 5.33 10.00
C PHE A 27 4.50 6.76 9.65
N ARG A 28 3.21 6.99 9.37
CA ARG A 28 2.60 8.31 9.12
C ARG A 28 1.33 8.50 9.93
N ASP A 29 1.15 9.72 10.44
CA ASP A 29 -0.03 10.16 11.20
C ASP A 29 -1.00 10.90 10.28
N VAL A 30 -1.94 10.15 9.70
CA VAL A 30 -2.82 10.62 8.63
C VAL A 30 -4.12 11.17 9.21
N HIS A 31 -4.24 12.50 9.24
CA HIS A 31 -5.42 13.22 9.68
C HIS A 31 -6.27 13.64 8.47
N ARG A 32 -7.51 13.16 8.35
CA ARG A 32 -8.39 13.42 7.21
C ARG A 32 -9.82 13.74 7.65
N SER A 33 -10.58 14.42 6.80
CA SER A 33 -12.05 14.50 6.92
C SER A 33 -12.68 13.53 5.93
N HIS A 34 -13.46 12.57 6.44
CA HIS A 34 -14.21 11.63 5.61
C HIS A 34 -15.70 11.78 5.92
N ASN A 35 -16.50 12.16 4.92
CA ASN A 35 -17.93 12.45 5.06
C ASN A 35 -18.24 13.45 6.19
N GLY A 36 -17.41 14.51 6.29
CA GLY A 36 -17.55 15.57 7.29
C GLY A 36 -17.09 15.18 8.71
N LYS A 37 -16.60 13.96 8.91
CA LYS A 37 -16.08 13.49 10.20
C LYS A 37 -14.56 13.45 10.19
N PRO A 38 -13.89 13.95 11.24
CA PRO A 38 -12.46 13.77 11.38
C PRO A 38 -12.14 12.28 11.53
N THR A 39 -11.10 11.85 10.84
CA THR A 39 -10.53 10.50 10.90
C THR A 39 -9.04 10.64 11.12
N HIS A 40 -8.48 9.71 11.90
CA HIS A 40 -7.06 9.65 12.18
C HIS A 40 -6.60 8.22 11.98
N TRP A 41 -5.63 8.04 11.09
CA TRP A 41 -5.04 6.75 10.77
C TRP A 41 -3.55 6.78 11.08
N ILE A 42 -3.05 5.76 11.74
CA ILE A 42 -1.61 5.52 11.86
C ILE A 42 -1.25 4.47 10.82
N ALA A 43 -0.61 4.91 9.73
CA ALA A 43 -0.17 4.02 8.66
C ALA A 43 1.25 3.51 8.96
N LEU A 44 1.44 2.19 8.98
CA LEU A 44 2.76 1.58 9.09
C LEU A 44 3.25 1.23 7.68
N ASP A 45 4.31 1.87 7.23
CA ASP A 45 4.77 1.82 5.86
C ASP A 45 5.91 0.79 5.71
N TYR A 46 5.77 -0.09 4.72
CA TYR A 46 6.74 -1.14 4.41
C TYR A 46 7.06 -1.15 2.92
N LYS A 47 8.31 -1.47 2.58
CA LYS A 47 8.72 -1.87 1.23
C LYS A 47 8.66 -3.39 1.16
N VAL A 48 7.96 -3.94 0.18
CA VAL A 48 7.72 -5.38 0.07
C VAL A 48 8.14 -5.88 -1.29
N LEU A 49 8.99 -6.91 -1.30
CA LEU A 49 9.30 -7.68 -2.49
C LEU A 49 8.31 -8.83 -2.60
N ILE A 50 7.64 -8.95 -3.74
CA ILE A 50 6.65 -9.99 -3.99
C ILE A 50 6.98 -10.79 -5.25
N ASP A 51 6.47 -12.01 -5.31
CA ASP A 51 6.41 -12.80 -6.53
C ASP A 51 5.26 -12.27 -7.40
N PRO A 52 5.53 -11.77 -8.63
CA PRO A 52 4.48 -11.29 -9.51
C PRO A 52 3.63 -12.43 -10.10
N GLU A 53 4.10 -13.69 -10.02
CA GLU A 53 3.35 -14.82 -10.56
C GLU A 53 2.06 -15.04 -9.75
N GLY A 54 0.92 -15.02 -10.46
CA GLY A 54 -0.39 -15.25 -9.85
C GLY A 54 -0.98 -14.05 -9.11
N VAL A 55 -0.36 -12.88 -9.18
CA VAL A 55 -0.94 -11.62 -8.71
C VAL A 55 -2.24 -11.33 -9.46
N LYS A 56 -3.31 -11.09 -8.70
CA LYS A 56 -4.65 -10.80 -9.22
C LYS A 56 -5.50 -10.11 -8.16
N ILE A 57 -6.56 -9.45 -8.59
CA ILE A 57 -7.57 -8.91 -7.66
C ILE A 57 -8.31 -10.07 -6.99
N ASN A 58 -8.12 -10.25 -5.69
CA ASN A 58 -8.89 -11.20 -4.89
C ASN A 58 -10.17 -10.58 -4.31
N GLU A 59 -10.27 -9.25 -4.25
CA GLU A 59 -11.44 -8.52 -3.77
C GLU A 59 -12.07 -7.62 -4.86
N PRO A 60 -12.74 -8.20 -5.87
CA PRO A 60 -13.27 -7.46 -7.03
C PRO A 60 -14.40 -6.47 -6.70
N ARG A 61 -14.90 -6.50 -5.45
CA ARG A 61 -15.86 -5.50 -4.94
C ARG A 61 -15.18 -4.22 -4.43
N LYS A 62 -13.89 -4.29 -4.08
CA LYS A 62 -13.10 -3.13 -3.63
C LYS A 62 -12.25 -2.55 -4.76
N PHE A 63 -11.70 -3.41 -5.62
CA PHE A 63 -10.81 -3.02 -6.72
C PHE A 63 -11.41 -3.37 -8.08
N GLY A 64 -11.38 -2.42 -9.01
CA GLY A 64 -11.88 -2.62 -10.37
C GLY A 64 -10.81 -3.02 -11.39
N ASP A 65 -9.54 -2.67 -11.14
CA ASP A 65 -8.43 -2.91 -12.05
C ASP A 65 -7.10 -3.05 -11.29
N LEU A 66 -6.11 -3.70 -11.89
CA LEU A 66 -4.78 -3.97 -11.31
C LEU A 66 -3.72 -4.04 -12.41
N ASP A 67 -2.68 -3.22 -12.28
CA ASP A 67 -1.56 -3.15 -13.22
C ASP A 67 -0.26 -2.73 -12.51
N TRP A 68 0.88 -2.89 -13.20
CA TRP A 68 2.21 -2.55 -12.72
C TRP A 68 2.67 -1.20 -13.28
N PHE A 69 3.12 -0.31 -12.39
CA PHE A 69 3.60 1.02 -12.77
C PHE A 69 5.01 1.26 -12.27
N THR A 70 5.80 1.95 -13.07
CA THR A 70 7.08 2.54 -12.63
C THR A 70 6.82 3.90 -11.98
N MET A 71 7.81 4.42 -11.23
CA MET A 71 7.70 5.75 -10.61
C MET A 71 7.46 6.88 -11.62
N ASP A 72 7.95 6.70 -12.84
CA ASP A 72 7.80 7.69 -13.93
C ASP A 72 6.46 7.56 -14.67
N ASN A 73 5.68 6.50 -14.42
CA ASN A 73 4.45 6.17 -15.14
C ASN A 73 3.28 5.88 -14.21
N LEU A 74 3.14 6.64 -13.12
CA LEU A 74 2.01 6.47 -12.19
C LEU A 74 0.68 6.93 -12.83
N PRO A 75 -0.43 6.20 -12.63
CA PRO A 75 -1.73 6.56 -13.17
C PRO A 75 -2.26 7.85 -12.52
N GLN A 76 -3.20 8.53 -13.17
CA GLN A 76 -3.83 9.73 -12.64
C GLN A 76 -5.35 9.59 -12.59
N PRO A 77 -6.01 10.02 -11.49
CA PRO A 77 -5.41 10.58 -10.27
C PRO A 77 -4.81 9.50 -9.36
N VAL A 78 -3.71 9.83 -8.66
CA VAL A 78 -3.17 8.98 -7.59
C VAL A 78 -3.95 9.11 -6.29
N HIS A 79 -3.86 8.11 -5.41
CA HIS A 79 -4.44 8.18 -4.07
C HIS A 79 -3.85 9.36 -3.28
N SER A 80 -4.69 10.04 -2.50
CA SER A 80 -4.34 11.30 -1.80
C SER A 80 -3.18 11.19 -0.82
N GLN A 81 -2.80 9.97 -0.41
CA GLN A 81 -1.72 9.70 0.53
C GLN A 81 -0.42 9.24 -0.13
N LEU A 82 -0.41 9.02 -1.46
CA LEU A 82 0.80 8.63 -2.18
C LEU A 82 1.84 9.76 -2.25
N PRO A 83 1.49 11.04 -2.49
CA PRO A 83 2.48 12.12 -2.53
C PRO A 83 3.26 12.26 -1.21
N GLU A 84 2.57 12.23 -0.08
CA GLU A 84 3.21 12.32 1.25
C GLU A 84 4.10 11.10 1.54
N PHE A 85 3.69 9.90 1.10
CA PHE A 85 4.52 8.70 1.18
C PHE A 85 5.82 8.86 0.38
N LEU A 86 5.73 9.30 -0.88
CA LEU A 86 6.89 9.48 -1.75
C LEU A 86 7.82 10.58 -1.24
N GLU A 87 7.28 11.71 -0.78
CA GLU A 87 8.10 12.78 -0.18
C GLU A 87 8.97 12.25 0.96
N LYS A 88 8.39 11.40 1.81
CA LYS A 88 9.07 10.82 2.98
C LYS A 88 10.06 9.71 2.64
N TYR A 89 9.73 8.86 1.66
CA TYR A 89 10.44 7.59 1.46
C TYR A 89 11.10 7.39 0.09
N GLN A 90 10.90 8.27 -0.90
CA GLN A 90 11.43 8.09 -2.27
C GLN A 90 12.93 7.73 -2.33
N LYS A 91 13.74 8.23 -1.38
CA LYS A 91 15.19 7.97 -1.33
C LYS A 91 15.56 6.55 -0.84
N LYS A 92 14.57 5.78 -0.37
CA LYS A 92 14.72 4.43 0.18
C LYS A 92 14.03 3.36 -0.68
N LEU A 93 13.35 3.78 -1.74
CA LEU A 93 12.62 2.92 -2.68
C LEU A 93 13.54 2.46 -3.81
#